data_AF-A0A2K5AQ31-F1
#
_entry.id   AF-A0A2K5AQ31-F1
#
_cell.length_a   1.000
_cell.length_b   1.000
_cell.length_c   1.000
_cell.angle_alpha   90.00
_cell.angle_beta   90.00
_cell.angle_gamma   90.00
#
_symmetry.space_group_name_H-M   'P 1'
#
loop_
_entity.id
_entity.type
_entity.pdbx_description
1 polymer ?
#
loop_
_entity_poly.entity_id
_entity_poly.type
_entity_poly.pdbx_seq_one_letter_code
_entity_poly.pdbx_strand_id
1 'polypeptide(L)'
;MLTGLNSNDRVSIFNVGSDDYVDVITIADIVTKALNLHDVKCIFSDSGDGRGWRRDVNLMFLDTRRLKALGWRARYNSKEAVDETVREIVVLQNQI
;
A
#
# COMPACT_ATOMS: atom_id res chain seq x y z
N MET A 1 18.19 -5.56 2.20
CA MET A 1 18.31 -6.96 1.70
C MET A 1 18.26 -7.87 2.91
N LEU A 2 17.38 -8.89 2.94
CA LEU A 2 17.29 -9.86 4.04
C LEU A 2 18.23 -11.01 3.70
N THR A 3 19.47 -10.95 4.16
CA THR A 3 20.43 -12.06 4.00
C THR A 3 20.31 -13.01 5.19
N GLY A 4 19.81 -14.22 4.93
CA GLY A 4 19.86 -15.40 5.81
C GLY A 4 19.17 -15.26 7.16
N LEU A 5 17.95 -15.79 7.30
CA LEU A 5 17.33 -15.95 8.62
C LEU A 5 18.08 -17.04 9.41
N ASN A 6 18.77 -16.65 10.47
CA ASN A 6 19.34 -17.61 11.42
C ASN A 6 18.24 -18.01 12.43
N SER A 7 17.59 -19.14 12.18
CA SER A 7 16.49 -19.66 12.99
C SER A 7 16.61 -21.17 13.13
N ASN A 8 16.26 -21.69 14.31
CA ASN A 8 16.14 -23.13 14.56
C ASN A 8 14.77 -23.69 14.16
N ASP A 9 13.86 -22.83 13.68
CA ASP A 9 12.55 -23.27 13.21
C ASP A 9 12.68 -24.05 11.90
N ARG A 10 11.88 -25.12 11.76
CA ARG A 10 11.72 -25.80 10.45
C ARG A 10 11.05 -24.90 9.41
N VAL A 11 10.15 -24.03 9.86
CA VAL A 11 9.44 -23.03 9.05
C VAL A 11 9.21 -21.79 9.90
N SER A 12 9.58 -20.62 9.38
CA SER A 12 9.25 -19.33 10.00
C SER A 12 8.36 -18.50 9.06
N ILE A 13 7.22 -18.04 9.59
CA ILE A 13 6.23 -17.24 8.85
C ILE A 13 6.25 -15.82 9.38
N PHE A 14 6.32 -14.84 8.47
CA PHE A 14 6.35 -13.43 8.82
C PHE A 14 5.34 -12.66 7.99
N ASN A 15 4.69 -11.70 8.63
CA ASN A 15 3.99 -10.64 7.92
C ASN A 15 5.01 -9.65 7.36
N VAL A 16 4.79 -9.21 6.13
CA VAL A 16 5.56 -8.16 5.46
C VAL A 16 4.58 -7.09 5.03
N GLY A 17 4.84 -5.83 5.41
CA GLY A 17 3.94 -4.71 5.13
C GLY A 17 4.49 -3.40 5.68
N SER A 18 3.83 -2.30 5.34
CA SER A 18 4.08 -0.97 5.91
C SER A 18 3.71 -0.92 7.40
N ASP A 19 4.15 0.15 8.06
CA ASP A 19 3.86 0.41 9.49
C ASP A 19 2.59 1.25 9.71
N ASP A 20 1.87 1.55 8.63
CA ASP A 20 0.63 2.31 8.57
C ASP A 20 -0.32 1.76 7.48
N TYR A 21 -1.41 2.48 7.23
CA TYR A 21 -2.32 2.25 6.11
C TYR A 21 -2.70 3.60 5.49
N VAL A 22 -3.24 3.58 4.28
CA VAL A 22 -3.77 4.76 3.58
C VAL A 22 -5.17 4.46 3.09
N ASP A 23 -6.09 5.41 3.20
CA ASP A 23 -7.47 5.24 2.76
C ASP A 23 -7.62 5.41 1.24
N VAL A 24 -8.70 4.85 0.69
CA VAL A 24 -8.95 4.81 -0.76
C VAL A 24 -9.18 6.19 -1.38
N ILE A 25 -9.66 7.17 -0.61
CA ILE A 25 -9.89 8.53 -1.09
C ILE A 25 -8.55 9.24 -1.25
N THR A 26 -7.65 9.10 -0.28
CA THR A 26 -6.28 9.60 -0.37
C THR A 26 -5.53 8.99 -1.57
N ILE A 27 -5.72 7.70 -1.87
CA ILE A 27 -5.14 7.07 -3.07
C ILE A 27 -5.67 7.73 -4.34
N ALA A 28 -6.99 7.97 -4.44
CA ALA A 28 -7.58 8.64 -5.60
C ALA A 28 -7.06 10.07 -5.78
N ASP A 29 -6.88 10.81 -4.68
CA ASP A 29 -6.29 12.15 -4.69
C ASP A 29 -4.84 12.15 -5.18
N ILE A 30 -4.03 11.17 -4.78
CA ILE A 30 -2.64 11.04 -5.25
C ILE A 30 -2.61 10.83 -6.76
N VAL A 31 -3.41 9.89 -7.27
CA VAL A 31 -3.46 9.55 -8.70
C VAL A 31 -3.92 10.75 -9.54
N THR A 32 -5.00 11.42 -9.13
CA THR A 32 -5.56 12.56 -9.86
C THR A 32 -4.60 13.74 -9.92
N LYS A 33 -3.91 14.04 -8.81
CA LYS A 33 -2.86 15.06 -8.76
C LYS A 33 -1.68 14.71 -9.66
N ALA A 34 -1.22 13.46 -9.63
CA ALA A 34 -0.09 13.02 -10.45
C ALA A 34 -0.39 13.08 -11.95
N LEU A 35 -1.64 12.86 -12.35
CA LEU A 35 -2.12 12.98 -13.72
C LEU A 35 -2.45 14.43 -14.15
N ASN A 36 -2.26 15.41 -13.25
CA ASN A 36 -2.62 16.82 -13.48
C ASN A 36 -4.08 17.01 -13.92
N LEU A 37 -5.00 16.20 -13.38
CA LEU A 37 -6.42 16.30 -13.66
C LEU A 37 -7.08 17.35 -12.75
N HIS A 38 -8.01 18.10 -13.33
CA HIS A 38 -8.75 19.16 -12.65
C HIS A 38 -10.23 18.78 -12.60
N ASP A 39 -10.95 19.26 -11.57
CA ASP A 39 -12.39 19.04 -11.39
C ASP A 39 -12.83 17.56 -11.34
N VAL A 40 -11.97 16.69 -10.82
CA VAL A 40 -12.29 15.26 -10.66
C VAL A 40 -13.26 15.05 -9.50
N LYS A 41 -14.34 14.30 -9.76
CA LYS A 41 -15.30 13.89 -8.74
C LYS A 41 -15.26 12.38 -8.55
N CYS A 42 -14.94 11.93 -7.33
CA CYS A 42 -15.09 10.53 -6.95
C CYS A 42 -16.58 10.20 -6.75
N ILE A 43 -17.07 9.17 -7.44
CA ILE A 43 -18.43 8.64 -7.26
C ILE A 43 -18.30 7.25 -6.64
N PHE A 44 -18.89 7.06 -5.46
CA PHE A 44 -18.83 5.79 -4.74
C PHE A 44 -20.10 4.98 -4.99
N SER A 45 -19.91 3.69 -5.28
CA SER A 45 -20.98 2.72 -5.48
C SER A 45 -20.98 1.71 -4.33
N ASP A 46 -20.97 2.18 -3.09
CA ASP A 46 -21.03 1.29 -1.93
C ASP A 46 -22.49 0.98 -1.54
N SER A 47 -22.67 -0.04 -0.72
CA SER A 47 -23.98 -0.37 -0.13
C SER A 47 -24.22 0.37 1.19
N GLY A 48 -23.45 1.43 1.45
CA GLY A 48 -23.39 2.15 2.73
C GLY A 48 -22.48 1.53 3.80
N ASP A 49 -21.76 0.44 3.49
CA ASP A 49 -20.85 -0.25 4.42
C ASP A 49 -19.36 0.04 4.16
N GLY A 50 -19.06 0.95 3.23
CA GLY A 50 -17.70 1.38 2.89
C GLY A 50 -16.86 0.32 2.18
N ARG A 51 -17.47 -0.71 1.60
CA ARG A 51 -16.79 -1.79 0.88
C ARG A 51 -16.97 -1.67 -0.63
N GLY A 52 -15.95 -2.05 -1.39
CA GLY A 52 -16.05 -2.08 -2.86
C GLY A 52 -16.88 -3.25 -3.38
N TRP A 53 -16.86 -4.39 -2.68
CA TRP A 53 -17.60 -5.59 -3.05
C TRP A 53 -17.81 -6.53 -1.86
N ARG A 54 -18.67 -7.55 -2.04
CA ARG A 54 -18.93 -8.56 -1.01
C ARG A 54 -17.63 -9.28 -0.61
N ARG A 55 -17.29 -9.23 0.68
CA ARG A 55 -16.06 -9.79 1.32
C ARG A 55 -14.78 -8.96 1.14
N ASP A 56 -14.86 -7.76 0.58
CA ASP A 56 -13.75 -6.80 0.61
C ASP A 56 -13.42 -6.41 2.05
N VAL A 57 -12.14 -6.44 2.46
CA VAL A 57 -11.73 -6.13 3.83
C VAL A 57 -11.52 -4.63 3.96
N ASN A 58 -12.43 -3.95 4.66
CA ASN A 58 -12.43 -2.48 4.80
C ASN A 58 -11.14 -1.93 5.44
N LEU A 59 -10.61 -2.59 6.49
CA LEU A 59 -9.36 -2.22 7.13
C LEU A 59 -8.39 -3.40 7.15
N MET A 60 -7.23 -3.23 6.51
CA MET A 60 -6.16 -4.23 6.50
C MET A 60 -4.87 -3.62 7.03
N PHE A 61 -4.34 -4.21 8.10
CA PHE A 61 -3.06 -3.82 8.68
C PHE A 61 -2.40 -5.05 9.32
N LEU A 62 -1.13 -5.27 9.01
CA LEU A 62 -0.39 -6.45 9.47
C LEU A 62 0.58 -6.08 10.59
N ASP A 63 0.60 -6.89 11.64
CA ASP A 63 1.66 -6.79 12.64
C ASP A 63 2.98 -7.35 12.10
N THR A 64 3.93 -6.45 11.81
CA THR A 64 5.26 -6.75 11.29
C THR A 64 6.35 -6.81 12.37
N ARG A 65 5.99 -6.74 13.67
CA ARG A 65 6.97 -6.69 14.78
C ARG A 65 7.97 -7.85 14.74
N ARG A 66 7.52 -9.06 14.43
CA ARG A 66 8.39 -10.26 14.35
C ARG A 66 9.48 -10.10 13.27
N LEU A 67 9.14 -9.53 12.12
CA LEU A 67 10.08 -9.29 11.03
C LEU A 67 11.02 -8.12 11.35
N LYS A 68 10.47 -7.06 11.96
CA LYS A 68 11.26 -5.89 12.39
C LYS A 68 12.27 -6.24 13.49
N ALA A 69 12.01 -7.24 14.33
CA ALA A 69 12.98 -7.73 15.30
C ALA A 69 14.27 -8.27 14.65
N LEU A 70 14.20 -8.66 13.38
CA LEU A 70 15.34 -9.17 12.59
C LEU A 70 16.11 -8.06 11.85
N GLY A 71 15.79 -6.78 12.12
CA GLY A 71 16.44 -5.63 11.48
C GLY A 71 15.82 -5.19 10.16
N TRP A 72 14.82 -5.89 9.64
CA TRP A 72 14.08 -5.43 8.46
C TRP A 72 13.22 -4.20 8.76
N ARG A 73 13.13 -3.25 7.83
CA ARG A 73 12.23 -2.10 7.88
C ARG A 73 11.65 -1.83 6.49
N ALA A 74 10.38 -1.43 6.43
CA ALA A 74 9.82 -0.87 5.21
C ALA A 74 10.56 0.42 4.86
N ARG A 75 10.89 0.62 3.59
CA ARG A 75 11.58 1.83 3.13
C ARG A 75 10.64 3.04 3.06
N TYR A 76 9.38 2.79 2.73
CA TYR A 76 8.33 3.78 2.53
C TYR A 76 7.17 3.48 3.46
N ASN A 77 6.48 4.52 3.91
CA ASN A 77 5.14 4.39 4.48
C ASN A 77 4.10 4.13 3.36
N SER A 78 2.85 3.87 3.72
CA SER A 78 1.81 3.49 2.76
C SER A 78 1.55 4.57 1.72
N LYS A 79 1.49 5.84 2.15
CA LYS A 79 1.29 6.98 1.24
C LYS A 79 2.46 7.16 0.29
N GLU A 80 3.69 7.13 0.80
CA GLU A 80 4.93 7.26 0.02
C GLU A 80 5.06 6.13 -1.00
N ALA A 81 4.70 4.90 -0.62
CA ALA A 81 4.72 3.76 -1.54
C ALA A 81 3.74 3.95 -2.71
N VAL A 82 2.54 4.49 -2.43
CA VAL A 82 1.56 4.84 -3.48
C VAL A 82 2.08 5.98 -4.34
N ASP A 83 2.60 7.06 -3.74
CA ASP A 83 3.17 8.20 -4.47
C ASP A 83 4.28 7.75 -5.45
N GLU A 84 5.21 6.91 -4.99
CA GLU A 84 6.31 6.40 -5.79
C GLU A 84 5.82 5.51 -6.93
N THR A 85 4.85 4.63 -6.66
CA THR A 85 4.24 3.76 -7.68
C THR A 85 3.55 4.59 -8.77
N VAL A 86 2.75 5.58 -8.37
CA VAL A 86 2.05 6.45 -9.31
C VAL A 86 3.04 7.27 -10.14
N ARG A 87 4.09 7.82 -9.52
CA ARG A 87 5.16 8.54 -10.21
C ARG A 87 5.82 7.68 -11.28
N GLU A 88 6.17 6.43 -10.97
CA GLU A 88 6.76 5.50 -11.93
C GLU A 88 5.81 5.20 -13.09
N ILE A 89 4.54 4.90 -12.82
CA ILE A 89 3.54 4.60 -13.86
C ILE A 89 3.31 5.79 -14.78
N VAL A 90 3.15 7.01 -14.24
CA VAL A 90 2.91 8.22 -15.03
C VAL A 90 4.13 8.57 -15.88
N VAL A 91 5.35 8.39 -15.36
CA VAL A 91 6.57 8.59 -16.14
C VAL A 91 6.65 7.61 -17.31
N LEU A 92 6.30 6.34 -17.11
CA LEU A 92 6.28 5.34 -18.18
C LEU A 92 5.27 5.67 -19.29
N GLN A 93 4.13 6.28 -18.96
CA GLN A 93 3.15 6.71 -19.97
C GLN A 93 3.69 7.81 -20.89
N ASN A 94 4.58 8.67 -20.40
CA ASN A 94 5.17 9.75 -21.20
C ASN A 94 6.30 9.28 -22.14
N GLN A 95 6.63 7.99 -22.13
CA GLN A 95 7.68 7.38 -22.95
C GLN A 95 7.14 6.50 -24.08
N ILE A 96 5.82 6.35 -24.19
CA ILE A 96 5.10 5.64 -25.26
C ILE A 96 4.36 6.65 -26.11
#